data_AF-A0A9B0BGA8-F1
#
_entry.id   AF-A0A9B0BGA8-F1
#
_cell.length_a   1.000
_cell.length_b   1.000
_cell.length_c   1.000
_cell.angle_alpha   90.00
_cell.angle_beta   90.00
_cell.angle_gamma   90.00
#
_symmetry.space_group_name_H-M   'P 1'
#
loop_
_entity.id
_entity.type
_entity.pdbx_description
1 polymer ?
#
loop_
_entity_poly.entity_id
_entity_poly.type
_entity_poly.pdbx_seq_one_letter_code
_entity_poly.pdbx_strand_id
1 'polypeptide(L)'
;MGATKFVLGSAILGLFWCCLFKGALTNSMNRCDYPPCFCDPHGRLTCDCKEEGEELVLTTDGDKRLSPHTSRIAVSNCSSVILMNSSLASMVGLRAVDLINVANLSLVRQSFELSPQNTRTRISVRNCSIDTIPSFVFRGDVEAIIFENVRIGQLSAFSFANLVHTEKLKLENCRIESIEAQAFKKFDVGHLHVIGSSFGDQVPSRTMNDIEVYHTFMLDGVKMGTVRSEAFIVRSPRTVAIQNCIVESLESEAFDVTARGPVIIKNNSFDSLSIGAFLGIRADPEARTPPASLPTNLHDLIFKNNSVVNFEEGSMMFDRSSFRLELDNLLVDQPCDCQMLPVWKNNILNYTNVYSRFYIKQNTGLPRTLSPPDAINETPETFLCSDGEVNGVPTSFIEYETRHCSLGGSILVFVLIIAGLLVLLILLTCLIIWCCRRRRRNSRKKWTSVPMNAPDVVSKKNGVIGREAASSAAPVDSRITMVVPDGRLYRETEFHVIVEKAEPLTTEL
;
A
#
# COMPACT_ATOMS: atom_id res chain seq x y z
N MET A 1 -37.91 -100.04 51.18
CA MET A 1 -37.55 -98.93 52.08
C MET A 1 -36.03 -98.93 52.23
N GLY A 2 -35.26 -97.90 51.89
CA GLY A 2 -35.60 -96.57 51.38
C GLY A 2 -34.35 -95.72 51.20
N ALA A 3 -33.35 -96.22 50.45
CA ALA A 3 -32.02 -95.61 50.33
C ALA A 3 -31.97 -94.51 49.26
N THR A 4 -32.51 -93.33 49.59
CA THR A 4 -32.41 -92.12 48.74
C THR A 4 -32.56 -90.86 49.59
N LYS A 5 -31.47 -90.12 49.84
CA LYS A 5 -31.40 -88.68 50.22
C LYS A 5 -29.98 -88.25 50.61
N PHE A 6 -29.04 -88.18 49.66
CA PHE A 6 -27.79 -87.39 49.80
C PHE A 6 -27.07 -87.15 48.44
N VAL A 7 -27.83 -86.88 47.37
CA VAL A 7 -27.27 -86.45 46.07
C VAL A 7 -28.15 -85.33 45.48
N LEU A 8 -28.16 -84.17 46.13
CA LEU A 8 -28.74 -82.94 45.55
C LEU A 8 -28.16 -81.66 46.19
N GLY A 9 -26.84 -81.61 46.38
CA GLY A 9 -26.15 -80.51 47.08
C GLY A 9 -24.82 -80.04 46.47
N SER A 10 -24.41 -80.60 45.32
CA SER A 10 -23.07 -80.35 44.75
C SER A 10 -23.05 -80.04 43.25
N ALA A 11 -24.22 -79.92 42.62
CA ALA A 11 -24.35 -79.60 41.18
C ALA A 11 -24.59 -78.11 40.88
N ILE A 12 -24.90 -77.28 41.90
CA ILE A 12 -25.22 -75.84 41.71
C ILE A 12 -24.02 -74.93 42.05
N LEU A 13 -23.11 -75.35 42.93
CA LEU A 13 -21.86 -74.62 43.21
C LEU A 13 -20.74 -74.85 42.18
N GLY A 14 -20.83 -75.90 41.35
CA GLY A 14 -19.86 -76.16 40.28
C GLY A 14 -20.05 -75.30 39.02
N LEU A 15 -21.26 -74.79 38.78
CA LEU A 15 -21.58 -73.98 37.59
C LEU A 15 -21.52 -72.46 37.81
N PHE A 16 -21.40 -72.00 39.06
CA PHE A 16 -21.26 -70.57 39.36
C PHE A 16 -19.81 -70.07 39.44
N TRP A 17 -18.80 -70.95 39.45
CA TRP A 17 -17.39 -70.52 39.52
C TRP A 17 -16.67 -70.43 38.17
N CYS A 18 -17.19 -71.05 37.10
CA CYS A 18 -16.61 -70.93 35.74
C CYS A 18 -17.05 -69.67 34.98
N CYS A 19 -18.04 -68.92 35.48
CA CYS A 19 -18.55 -67.71 34.83
C CYS A 19 -18.01 -66.39 35.43
N LEU A 20 -17.20 -66.45 36.50
CA LEU A 20 -16.67 -65.26 37.19
C LEU A 20 -15.20 -64.91 36.87
N PHE A 21 -14.53 -65.72 36.06
CA PHE A 21 -13.18 -65.42 35.53
C PHE A 21 -13.08 -65.40 33.99
N LYS A 22 -14.21 -65.26 33.29
CA LYS A 22 -14.21 -64.43 32.07
C LYS A 22 -14.34 -62.97 32.49
N GLY A 23 -13.27 -62.48 33.12
CA GLY A 23 -12.97 -61.07 33.02
C GLY A 23 -12.86 -60.78 31.53
N ALA A 24 -13.76 -59.95 31.02
CA ALA A 24 -13.59 -59.39 29.70
C ALA A 24 -12.34 -58.51 29.77
N LEU A 25 -11.19 -59.11 29.45
CA LEU A 25 -10.13 -58.42 28.73
C LEU A 25 -10.78 -57.95 27.43
N THR A 26 -11.46 -56.81 27.51
CA THR A 26 -11.70 -55.96 26.38
C THR A 26 -10.30 -55.56 25.90
N ASN A 27 -9.74 -56.39 25.02
CA ASN A 27 -8.74 -55.95 24.06
C ASN A 27 -9.41 -54.83 23.28
N SER A 28 -9.34 -53.61 23.83
CA SER A 28 -9.87 -52.44 23.17
C SER A 28 -8.89 -52.15 22.06
N MET A 29 -9.18 -52.71 20.89
CA MET A 29 -8.34 -52.61 19.72
C MET A 29 -8.14 -51.11 19.47
N ASN A 30 -6.87 -50.74 19.39
CA ASN A 30 -6.41 -49.37 19.35
C ASN A 30 -6.00 -49.08 17.91
N ARG A 31 -5.95 -47.81 17.49
CA ARG A 31 -5.50 -47.42 16.14
C ARG A 31 -4.10 -47.97 15.82
N CYS A 32 -3.29 -48.21 16.86
CA CYS A 32 -1.97 -48.85 16.81
C CYS A 32 -1.96 -50.31 16.32
N ASP A 33 -3.08 -51.03 16.44
CA ASP A 33 -3.18 -52.47 16.12
C ASP A 33 -3.60 -52.73 14.66
N TYR A 34 -3.86 -51.66 13.89
CA TYR A 34 -4.30 -51.73 12.51
C TYR A 34 -3.36 -50.97 11.56
N PRO A 35 -2.92 -51.58 10.44
CA PRO A 35 -2.25 -50.83 9.39
C PRO A 35 -3.15 -49.68 8.86
N PRO A 36 -2.54 -48.60 8.33
CA PRO A 36 -1.11 -48.36 8.15
C PRO A 36 -0.47 -47.68 9.38
N CYS A 37 -1.09 -47.83 10.56
CA CYS A 37 -0.68 -47.15 11.79
C CYS A 37 0.08 -48.08 12.74
N PHE A 38 1.05 -47.52 13.46
CA PHE A 38 1.75 -48.16 14.57
C PHE A 38 2.03 -47.15 15.68
N CYS A 39 2.32 -47.65 16.89
CA CYS A 39 2.63 -46.80 18.04
C CYS A 39 3.94 -47.20 18.71
N ASP A 40 4.71 -46.20 19.15
CA ASP A 40 5.91 -46.43 19.96
C ASP A 40 5.60 -46.51 21.47
N PRO A 41 6.55 -47.00 22.31
CA PRO A 41 6.37 -47.06 23.76
C PRO A 41 6.25 -45.69 24.46
N HIS A 42 6.45 -44.59 23.73
CA HIS A 42 6.35 -43.21 24.23
C HIS A 42 5.00 -42.56 23.88
N GLY A 43 4.06 -43.33 23.30
CA GLY A 43 2.72 -42.86 22.94
C GLY A 43 2.68 -42.07 21.63
N ARG A 44 3.68 -42.19 20.76
CA ARG A 44 3.61 -41.61 19.42
C ARG A 44 2.86 -42.54 18.47
N LEU A 45 1.71 -42.11 17.99
CA LEU A 45 1.02 -42.72 16.85
C LEU A 45 1.67 -42.24 15.55
N THR A 46 2.08 -43.17 14.69
CA THR A 46 2.59 -42.89 13.34
C THR A 46 1.80 -43.70 12.32
N CYS A 47 1.26 -43.05 11.29
CA CYS A 47 0.55 -43.70 10.19
C CYS A 47 1.15 -43.24 8.85
N ASP A 48 1.51 -44.18 7.97
CA ASP A 48 2.14 -43.87 6.68
C ASP A 48 1.47 -44.65 5.53
N CYS A 49 0.52 -44.04 4.83
CA CYS A 49 -0.38 -44.73 3.91
C CYS A 49 0.20 -44.96 2.49
N LYS A 50 1.53 -45.07 2.33
CA LYS A 50 2.17 -45.17 1.00
C LYS A 50 1.65 -46.33 0.12
N GLU A 51 1.29 -47.44 0.74
CA GLU A 51 0.86 -48.66 0.06
C GLU A 51 -0.66 -48.89 0.15
N GLU A 52 -1.36 -48.15 1.01
CA GLU A 52 -2.79 -48.30 1.29
C GLU A 52 -3.53 -47.04 0.84
N GLY A 53 -4.29 -47.14 -0.26
CA GLY A 53 -5.15 -46.05 -0.73
C GLY A 53 -6.40 -45.80 0.13
N GLU A 54 -6.52 -46.47 1.28
CA GLU A 54 -7.68 -46.42 2.18
C GLU A 54 -7.82 -45.10 2.93
N GLU A 55 -9.04 -44.83 3.36
CA GLU A 55 -9.40 -43.65 4.15
C GLU A 55 -9.00 -43.81 5.63
N LEU A 56 -8.13 -42.93 6.11
CA LEU A 56 -7.67 -42.92 7.50
C LEU A 56 -8.63 -42.10 8.37
N VAL A 57 -9.61 -42.78 8.98
CA VAL A 57 -10.45 -42.19 10.02
C VAL A 57 -9.74 -42.20 11.38
N LEU A 58 -9.66 -41.01 12.00
CA LEU A 58 -9.13 -40.75 13.33
C LEU A 58 -10.29 -40.41 14.27
N THR A 59 -10.56 -41.28 15.25
CA THR A 59 -11.76 -41.24 16.12
C THR A 59 -11.46 -41.75 17.54
N THR A 60 -12.24 -41.34 18.54
CA THR A 60 -12.20 -41.89 19.91
C THR A 60 -13.08 -43.13 20.10
N ASP A 61 -13.98 -43.41 19.16
CA ASP A 61 -15.04 -44.41 19.30
C ASP A 61 -14.85 -45.61 18.37
N GLY A 62 -15.36 -46.77 18.79
CA GLY A 62 -15.29 -48.03 18.04
C GLY A 62 -13.93 -48.73 18.09
N ASP A 63 -13.77 -49.74 17.23
CA ASP A 63 -12.65 -50.69 17.28
C ASP A 63 -11.32 -50.13 16.74
N LYS A 64 -11.32 -48.96 16.11
CA LYS A 64 -10.12 -48.27 15.59
C LYS A 64 -9.81 -46.98 16.37
N ARG A 65 -10.20 -46.93 17.65
CA ARG A 65 -10.09 -45.73 18.50
C ARG A 65 -8.65 -45.32 18.79
N LEU A 66 -8.44 -44.03 18.98
CA LEU A 66 -7.17 -43.45 19.43
C LEU A 66 -6.99 -43.65 20.94
N SER A 67 -5.75 -43.92 21.37
CA SER A 67 -5.42 -44.10 22.78
C SER A 67 -5.42 -42.76 23.55
N PRO A 68 -6.02 -42.68 24.76
CA PRO A 68 -5.87 -41.53 25.67
C PRO A 68 -4.42 -41.23 26.08
N HIS A 69 -3.52 -42.20 25.94
CA HIS A 69 -2.10 -42.06 26.25
C HIS A 69 -1.26 -41.58 25.06
N THR A 70 -1.89 -41.21 23.94
CA THR A 70 -1.19 -40.70 22.75
C THR A 70 -0.59 -39.32 23.05
N SER A 71 0.72 -39.20 22.93
CA SER A 71 1.49 -37.98 23.19
C SER A 71 1.83 -37.19 21.92
N ARG A 72 1.88 -37.88 20.77
CA ARG A 72 2.10 -37.28 19.45
C ARG A 72 1.39 -38.08 18.36
N ILE A 73 0.80 -37.38 17.40
CA ILE A 73 0.21 -37.97 16.19
C ILE A 73 1.03 -37.51 14.99
N ALA A 74 1.46 -38.44 14.14
CA ALA A 74 2.13 -38.16 12.88
C ALA A 74 1.47 -38.98 11.76
N VAL A 75 0.82 -38.31 10.82
CA VAL A 75 0.16 -38.94 9.65
C VAL A 75 0.85 -38.45 8.39
N SER A 76 1.30 -39.37 7.54
CA SER A 76 1.98 -39.05 6.29
C SER A 76 1.45 -39.81 5.07
N ASN A 77 1.46 -39.14 3.92
CA ASN A 77 1.27 -39.73 2.60
C ASN A 77 -0.06 -40.48 2.42
N CYS A 78 -1.16 -39.91 2.91
CA CYS A 78 -2.50 -40.53 2.88
C CYS A 78 -3.42 -39.86 1.86
N SER A 79 -4.25 -40.68 1.20
CA SER A 79 -5.23 -40.24 0.19
C SER A 79 -6.36 -39.42 0.82
N SER A 80 -7.01 -39.96 1.84
CA SER A 80 -8.05 -39.32 2.64
C SER A 80 -7.73 -39.48 4.13
N VAL A 81 -7.84 -38.41 4.91
CA VAL A 81 -7.79 -38.43 6.37
C VAL A 81 -9.02 -37.69 6.89
N ILE A 82 -9.81 -38.36 7.73
CA ILE A 82 -10.95 -37.75 8.43
C ILE A 82 -10.60 -37.62 9.90
N LEU A 83 -10.55 -36.38 10.41
CA LEU A 83 -10.43 -36.11 11.84
C LEU A 83 -11.83 -35.87 12.43
N MET A 84 -12.33 -36.85 13.17
CA MET A 84 -13.68 -36.82 13.75
C MET A 84 -13.79 -35.79 14.88
N ASN A 85 -15.02 -35.39 15.20
CA ASN A 85 -15.32 -34.47 16.28
C ASN A 85 -14.76 -34.97 17.62
N SER A 86 -14.14 -34.06 18.39
CA SER A 86 -13.60 -34.34 19.73
C SER A 86 -12.59 -35.50 19.80
N SER A 87 -12.04 -35.94 18.65
CA SER A 87 -11.17 -37.12 18.55
C SER A 87 -9.85 -37.00 19.32
N LEU A 88 -9.45 -35.79 19.71
CA LEU A 88 -8.27 -35.49 20.50
C LEU A 88 -8.58 -35.16 21.98
N ALA A 89 -9.85 -35.03 22.35
CA ALA A 89 -10.27 -34.50 23.66
C ALA A 89 -9.93 -35.43 24.84
N SER A 90 -9.81 -36.74 24.58
CA SER A 90 -9.42 -37.75 25.58
C SER A 90 -7.91 -37.81 25.85
N MET A 91 -7.09 -37.20 25.01
CA MET A 91 -5.63 -37.26 25.11
C MET A 91 -5.12 -36.18 26.04
N VAL A 92 -4.72 -36.57 27.26
CA VAL A 92 -4.26 -35.66 28.34
C VAL A 92 -2.77 -35.29 28.20
N GLY A 93 -2.02 -36.00 27.35
CA GLY A 93 -0.59 -35.79 27.13
C GLY A 93 -0.21 -35.33 25.73
N LEU A 94 -1.16 -34.85 24.92
CA LEU A 94 -0.95 -34.59 23.49
C LEU A 94 -0.14 -33.30 23.28
N ARG A 95 1.07 -33.43 22.73
CA ARG A 95 2.01 -32.33 22.49
C ARG A 95 2.09 -31.89 21.04
N ALA A 96 1.89 -32.81 20.09
CA ALA A 96 2.01 -32.49 18.67
C ALA A 96 1.07 -33.33 17.80
N VAL A 97 0.47 -32.67 16.80
CA VAL A 97 -0.27 -33.30 15.70
C VAL A 97 0.34 -32.82 14.38
N ASP A 98 1.00 -33.73 13.67
CA ASP A 98 1.65 -33.48 12.39
C ASP A 98 0.88 -34.23 11.28
N LEU A 99 0.26 -33.49 10.35
CA LEU A 99 -0.45 -34.02 9.18
C LEU A 99 0.31 -33.58 7.93
N ILE A 100 0.89 -34.52 7.17
CA ILE A 100 1.86 -34.23 6.10
C ILE A 100 1.51 -34.98 4.81
N ASN A 101 1.52 -34.30 3.67
CA ASN A 101 1.22 -34.90 2.36
C ASN A 101 -0.12 -35.65 2.35
N VAL A 102 -1.19 -35.01 2.84
CA VAL A 102 -2.55 -35.58 2.85
C VAL A 102 -3.35 -35.01 1.70
N ALA A 103 -3.73 -35.84 0.72
CA ALA A 103 -4.37 -35.36 -0.51
C ALA A 103 -5.78 -34.78 -0.27
N ASN A 104 -6.54 -35.34 0.68
CA ASN A 104 -7.77 -34.75 1.20
C ASN A 104 -7.84 -34.90 2.73
N LEU A 105 -7.78 -33.77 3.45
CA LEU A 105 -7.96 -33.70 4.90
C LEU A 105 -9.34 -33.14 5.22
N SER A 106 -10.25 -34.03 5.63
CA SER A 106 -11.59 -33.65 6.08
C SER A 106 -11.57 -33.35 7.57
N LEU A 107 -11.94 -32.12 7.91
CA LEU A 107 -12.05 -31.64 9.29
C LEU A 107 -13.52 -31.52 9.67
N VAL A 108 -13.92 -32.15 10.78
CA VAL A 108 -15.24 -31.95 11.39
C VAL A 108 -15.16 -30.79 12.40
N ARG A 109 -16.30 -30.23 12.81
CA ARG A 109 -16.37 -29.32 13.97
C ARG A 109 -15.70 -29.98 15.18
N GLN A 110 -14.96 -29.20 15.96
CA GLN A 110 -14.24 -29.66 17.16
C GLN A 110 -13.23 -30.81 16.89
N SER A 111 -12.77 -30.97 15.65
CA SER A 111 -11.76 -32.01 15.31
C SER A 111 -10.40 -31.76 15.98
N PHE A 112 -10.05 -30.49 16.25
CA PHE A 112 -8.93 -30.09 17.09
C PHE A 112 -9.40 -29.58 18.48
N GLU A 113 -10.37 -30.26 19.08
CA GLU A 113 -10.70 -30.08 20.50
C GLU A 113 -9.72 -30.85 21.38
N LEU A 114 -8.94 -30.12 22.18
CA LEU A 114 -7.93 -30.65 23.07
C LEU A 114 -8.47 -30.84 24.49
N SER A 115 -7.90 -31.81 25.20
CA SER A 115 -8.16 -31.96 26.64
C SER A 115 -7.82 -30.67 27.40
N PRO A 116 -8.65 -30.21 28.37
CA PRO A 116 -8.33 -29.04 29.20
C PRO A 116 -7.13 -29.27 30.14
N GLN A 117 -6.63 -30.51 30.22
CA GLN A 117 -5.41 -30.87 30.96
C GLN A 117 -4.15 -30.89 30.07
N ASN A 118 -4.31 -30.79 28.73
CA ASN A 118 -3.15 -30.60 27.85
C ASN A 118 -2.53 -29.24 28.15
N THR A 119 -1.21 -29.20 28.04
CA THR A 119 -0.45 -27.96 28.03
C THR A 119 0.27 -27.88 26.69
N ARG A 120 0.01 -26.81 25.93
CA ARG A 120 0.77 -26.45 24.74
C ARG A 120 0.83 -27.54 23.66
N THR A 121 -0.31 -27.87 23.06
CA THR A 121 -0.30 -28.73 21.86
C THR A 121 0.04 -27.91 20.62
N ARG A 122 0.97 -28.40 19.80
CA ARG A 122 1.32 -27.86 18.47
C ARG A 122 0.57 -28.62 17.36
N ILE A 123 -0.05 -27.89 16.44
CA ILE A 123 -0.74 -28.45 15.27
C ILE A 123 0.01 -27.99 14.01
N SER A 124 0.48 -28.93 13.19
CA SER A 124 1.14 -28.66 11.90
C SER A 124 0.43 -29.43 10.78
N VAL A 125 -0.02 -28.71 9.76
CA VAL A 125 -0.60 -29.27 8.53
C VAL A 125 0.27 -28.82 7.35
N ARG A 126 0.79 -29.78 6.57
CA ARG A 126 1.83 -29.53 5.55
C ARG A 126 1.54 -30.24 4.24
N ASN A 127 1.57 -29.53 3.13
CA ASN A 127 1.31 -30.08 1.78
C ASN A 127 -0.03 -30.85 1.72
N CYS A 128 -1.10 -30.25 2.26
CA CYS A 128 -2.43 -30.88 2.31
C CYS A 128 -3.45 -30.10 1.48
N SER A 129 -4.53 -30.77 1.05
CA SER A 129 -5.74 -30.08 0.62
C SER A 129 -6.83 -30.27 1.66
N ILE A 130 -7.49 -29.19 2.05
CA ILE A 130 -8.68 -29.17 2.91
C ILE A 130 -9.80 -28.55 2.08
N ASP A 131 -10.92 -29.24 1.95
CA ASP A 131 -12.08 -28.70 1.24
C ASP A 131 -12.71 -27.55 2.03
N THR A 132 -13.12 -27.81 3.28
CA THR A 132 -13.67 -26.81 4.20
C THR A 132 -13.03 -26.91 5.57
N ILE A 133 -12.66 -25.77 6.16
CA ILE A 133 -12.39 -25.64 7.60
C ILE A 133 -13.71 -25.15 8.23
N PRO A 134 -14.48 -26.00 8.94
CA PRO A 134 -15.80 -25.63 9.44
C PRO A 134 -15.72 -24.72 10.68
N SER A 135 -16.86 -24.20 11.14
CA SER A 135 -16.91 -23.45 12.41
C SER A 135 -16.41 -24.26 13.60
N PHE A 136 -15.65 -23.62 14.49
CA PHE A 136 -15.18 -24.16 15.78
C PHE A 136 -14.33 -25.44 15.63
N VAL A 137 -13.38 -25.48 14.69
CA VAL A 137 -12.45 -26.62 14.54
C VAL A 137 -11.55 -26.76 15.76
N PHE A 138 -10.97 -25.65 16.22
CA PHE A 138 -10.02 -25.58 17.31
C PHE A 138 -10.71 -25.25 18.63
N ARG A 139 -10.31 -25.92 19.71
CA ARG A 139 -10.75 -25.61 21.07
C ARG A 139 -9.73 -26.09 22.10
N GLY A 140 -9.34 -25.23 23.05
CA GLY A 140 -8.43 -25.55 24.15
C GLY A 140 -7.11 -24.76 24.09
N ASP A 141 -6.12 -25.22 24.85
CA ASP A 141 -4.78 -24.64 24.94
C ASP A 141 -3.92 -25.12 23.77
N VAL A 142 -3.87 -24.30 22.70
CA VAL A 142 -3.12 -24.60 21.47
C VAL A 142 -1.94 -23.66 21.39
N GLU A 143 -0.70 -24.14 21.54
CA GLU A 143 0.50 -23.30 21.53
C GLU A 143 0.76 -22.70 20.14
N ALA A 144 0.67 -23.54 19.10
CA ALA A 144 0.95 -23.11 17.75
C ALA A 144 0.10 -23.87 16.71
N ILE A 145 -0.47 -23.12 15.77
CA ILE A 145 -1.18 -23.64 14.59
C ILE A 145 -0.41 -23.20 13.35
N ILE A 146 0.04 -24.15 12.55
CA ILE A 146 0.89 -23.91 11.39
C ILE A 146 0.36 -24.66 10.18
N PHE A 147 -0.06 -23.91 9.16
CA PHE A 147 -0.38 -24.42 7.83
C PHE A 147 0.75 -24.03 6.86
N GLU A 148 1.27 -25.00 6.11
CA GLU A 148 2.42 -24.83 5.20
C GLU A 148 2.10 -25.52 3.85
N ASN A 149 2.08 -24.75 2.76
CA ASN A 149 1.69 -25.23 1.42
C ASN A 149 0.31 -25.93 1.40
N VAL A 150 -0.69 -25.35 2.06
CA VAL A 150 -2.04 -25.96 2.19
C VAL A 150 -3.04 -25.27 1.26
N ARG A 151 -3.82 -26.06 0.51
CA ARG A 151 -5.00 -25.57 -0.21
C ARG A 151 -6.22 -25.66 0.70
N ILE A 152 -7.02 -24.60 0.76
CA ILE A 152 -8.24 -24.49 1.56
C ILE A 152 -9.35 -23.98 0.62
N GLY A 153 -10.39 -24.78 0.38
CA GLY A 153 -11.54 -24.34 -0.42
C GLY A 153 -12.34 -23.24 0.29
N GLN A 154 -12.77 -23.51 1.52
CA GLN A 154 -13.59 -22.58 2.32
C GLN A 154 -13.12 -22.47 3.77
N LEU A 155 -12.91 -21.23 4.24
CA LEU A 155 -12.86 -20.90 5.66
C LEU A 155 -14.25 -20.45 6.13
N SER A 156 -14.94 -21.28 6.92
CA SER A 156 -16.24 -20.92 7.49
C SER A 156 -16.12 -19.88 8.61
N ALA A 157 -17.21 -19.19 8.92
CA ALA A 157 -17.32 -18.32 10.08
C ALA A 157 -16.95 -19.08 11.36
N PHE A 158 -16.17 -18.45 12.24
CA PHE A 158 -15.68 -18.99 13.50
C PHE A 158 -14.78 -20.23 13.38
N SER A 159 -14.15 -20.46 12.22
CA SER A 159 -13.12 -21.51 12.05
C SER A 159 -12.02 -21.41 13.12
N PHE A 160 -11.52 -20.19 13.34
CA PHE A 160 -10.55 -19.83 14.36
C PHE A 160 -11.25 -18.93 15.39
N ALA A 161 -11.75 -19.55 16.46
CA ALA A 161 -12.42 -18.87 17.57
C ALA A 161 -12.11 -19.60 18.87
N ASN A 162 -12.12 -18.89 20.00
CA ASN A 162 -11.86 -19.44 21.34
C ASN A 162 -10.49 -20.16 21.45
N LEU A 163 -9.47 -19.69 20.73
CA LEU A 163 -8.09 -20.10 20.96
C LEU A 163 -7.60 -19.47 22.28
N VAL A 164 -6.93 -20.27 23.11
CA VAL A 164 -6.44 -19.84 24.42
C VAL A 164 -4.93 -20.10 24.49
N HIS A 165 -4.18 -19.10 24.98
CA HIS A 165 -2.71 -19.12 25.11
C HIS A 165 -1.93 -19.42 23.81
N THR A 166 -2.49 -19.10 22.64
CA THR A 166 -1.79 -19.37 21.37
C THR A 166 -0.62 -18.42 21.16
N GLU A 167 0.59 -18.97 21.12
CA GLU A 167 1.80 -18.22 20.85
C GLU A 167 1.90 -17.85 19.37
N LYS A 168 1.48 -18.76 18.46
CA LYS A 168 1.71 -18.59 17.02
C LYS A 168 0.62 -19.18 16.12
N LEU A 169 0.04 -18.33 15.27
CA LEU A 169 -0.76 -18.74 14.12
C LEU A 169 -0.01 -18.37 12.84
N LYS A 170 0.41 -19.38 12.07
CA LYS A 170 1.16 -19.20 10.81
C LYS A 170 0.40 -19.83 9.64
N LEU A 171 0.14 -19.04 8.61
CA LEU A 171 -0.31 -19.48 7.30
C LEU A 171 0.82 -19.21 6.30
N GLU A 172 1.42 -20.25 5.73
CA GLU A 172 2.57 -20.14 4.82
C GLU A 172 2.27 -20.83 3.49
N ASN A 173 2.44 -20.11 2.38
CA ASN A 173 2.15 -20.57 1.02
C ASN A 173 0.75 -21.21 0.89
N CYS A 174 -0.22 -20.70 1.64
CA CYS A 174 -1.57 -21.25 1.70
C CYS A 174 -2.45 -20.62 0.62
N ARG A 175 -3.19 -21.44 -0.14
CA ARG A 175 -4.17 -20.97 -1.11
C ARG A 175 -5.56 -21.14 -0.53
N ILE A 176 -6.18 -20.05 -0.08
CA ILE A 176 -7.57 -20.03 0.37
C ILE A 176 -8.43 -19.49 -0.78
N GLU A 177 -9.46 -20.24 -1.17
CA GLU A 177 -10.32 -19.88 -2.32
C GLU A 177 -11.48 -18.99 -1.89
N SER A 178 -12.12 -19.31 -0.76
CA SER A 178 -13.21 -18.52 -0.18
C SER A 178 -13.07 -18.36 1.34
N ILE A 179 -13.48 -17.20 1.84
CA ILE A 179 -13.45 -16.85 3.26
C ILE A 179 -14.81 -16.28 3.64
N GLU A 180 -15.40 -16.77 4.72
CA GLU A 180 -16.60 -16.17 5.31
C GLU A 180 -16.23 -15.04 6.30
N ALA A 181 -17.14 -14.08 6.44
CA ALA A 181 -17.03 -13.06 7.49
C ALA A 181 -16.91 -13.73 8.87
N GLN A 182 -16.04 -13.20 9.72
CA GLN A 182 -15.76 -13.69 11.08
C GLN A 182 -15.12 -15.09 11.14
N ALA A 183 -14.45 -15.54 10.08
CA ALA A 183 -13.65 -16.77 10.08
C ALA A 183 -12.60 -16.82 11.21
N PHE A 184 -12.02 -15.66 11.55
CA PHE A 184 -11.15 -15.45 12.70
C PHE A 184 -11.83 -14.49 13.68
N LYS A 185 -12.13 -14.90 14.91
CA LYS A 185 -12.91 -14.08 15.85
C LYS A 185 -12.53 -14.28 17.31
N LYS A 186 -12.34 -13.17 18.04
CA LYS A 186 -12.24 -13.10 19.51
C LYS A 186 -11.35 -14.19 20.09
N PHE A 187 -10.06 -14.07 19.77
CA PHE A 187 -9.00 -14.84 20.38
C PHE A 187 -7.73 -14.01 20.43
N ASP A 188 -6.81 -14.44 21.29
CA ASP A 188 -5.57 -13.75 21.54
C ASP A 188 -4.41 -14.59 21.01
N VAL A 189 -3.44 -13.96 20.34
CA VAL A 189 -2.30 -14.65 19.75
C VAL A 189 -0.99 -13.87 19.91
N GLY A 190 0.12 -14.57 20.17
CA GLY A 190 1.44 -13.94 20.22
C GLY A 190 1.86 -13.38 18.85
N HIS A 191 1.90 -14.24 17.83
CA HIS A 191 2.33 -13.95 16.48
C HIS A 191 1.29 -14.42 15.45
N LEU A 192 0.75 -13.49 14.66
CA LEU A 192 -0.16 -13.78 13.55
C LEU A 192 0.56 -13.49 12.23
N HIS A 193 1.04 -14.54 11.56
CA HIS A 193 1.89 -14.44 10.36
C HIS A 193 1.20 -15.10 9.17
N VAL A 194 0.99 -14.35 8.10
CA VAL A 194 0.50 -14.82 6.80
C VAL A 194 1.59 -14.53 5.77
N ILE A 195 2.15 -15.57 5.15
CA ILE A 195 3.34 -15.50 4.30
C ILE A 195 3.05 -16.21 2.97
N GLY A 196 3.33 -15.57 1.83
CA GLY A 196 3.24 -16.16 0.48
C GLY A 196 1.87 -16.72 0.11
N SER A 197 0.81 -16.29 0.79
CA SER A 197 -0.53 -16.91 0.76
C SER A 197 -1.52 -16.09 -0.06
N SER A 198 -2.63 -16.69 -0.50
CA SER A 198 -3.69 -15.99 -1.24
C SER A 198 -5.05 -16.09 -0.53
N PHE A 199 -5.76 -14.96 -0.43
CA PHE A 199 -7.10 -14.87 0.19
C PHE A 199 -8.20 -14.62 -0.86
N GLY A 200 -8.37 -15.55 -1.80
CA GLY A 200 -9.43 -15.54 -2.81
C GLY A 200 -9.58 -14.25 -3.62
N ASP A 201 -10.75 -14.10 -4.24
CA ASP A 201 -11.13 -12.91 -5.01
C ASP A 201 -11.76 -11.81 -4.12
N GLN A 202 -12.18 -12.16 -2.90
CA GLN A 202 -12.75 -11.22 -1.92
C GLN A 202 -12.38 -11.60 -0.49
N VAL A 203 -11.97 -10.62 0.30
CA VAL A 203 -11.84 -10.69 1.76
C VAL A 203 -13.02 -9.93 2.38
N PRO A 204 -14.04 -10.60 2.95
CA PRO A 204 -15.20 -9.92 3.52
C PRO A 204 -14.89 -9.04 4.72
N SER A 205 -15.78 -8.09 5.00
CA SER A 205 -15.76 -7.31 6.24
C SER A 205 -15.77 -8.23 7.46
N ARG A 206 -14.97 -7.87 8.46
CA ARG A 206 -14.81 -8.59 9.72
C ARG A 206 -14.32 -10.02 9.55
N THR A 207 -13.53 -10.30 8.50
CA THR A 207 -12.84 -11.60 8.31
C THR A 207 -11.98 -11.93 9.52
N MET A 208 -11.18 -10.96 9.96
CA MET A 208 -10.53 -10.93 11.26
C MET A 208 -11.29 -9.95 12.15
N ASN A 209 -11.93 -10.46 13.20
CA ASN A 209 -12.84 -9.69 14.04
C ASN A 209 -12.43 -9.74 15.51
N ASP A 210 -11.94 -8.60 16.03
CA ASP A 210 -11.60 -8.42 17.44
C ASP A 210 -10.56 -9.46 17.91
N ILE A 211 -9.46 -9.58 17.15
CA ILE A 211 -8.31 -10.44 17.48
C ILE A 211 -7.28 -9.59 18.21
N GLU A 212 -6.82 -10.01 19.40
CA GLU A 212 -5.67 -9.38 20.04
C GLU A 212 -4.36 -10.07 19.61
N VAL A 213 -3.39 -9.29 19.14
CA VAL A 213 -2.07 -9.76 18.73
C VAL A 213 -1.00 -9.12 19.61
N TYR A 214 -0.24 -9.91 20.37
CA TYR A 214 0.66 -9.36 21.39
C TYR A 214 2.02 -8.89 20.86
N HIS A 215 2.56 -9.53 19.82
CA HIS A 215 3.89 -9.24 19.30
C HIS A 215 3.85 -8.72 17.86
N THR A 216 3.43 -9.56 16.91
CA THR A 216 3.59 -9.26 15.49
C THR A 216 2.38 -9.69 14.69
N PHE A 217 1.76 -8.72 14.00
CA PHE A 217 0.83 -8.97 12.90
C PHE A 217 1.58 -8.76 11.59
N MET A 218 1.72 -9.81 10.79
CA MET A 218 2.52 -9.79 9.56
C MET A 218 1.75 -10.39 8.38
N LEU A 219 1.59 -9.60 7.33
CA LEU A 219 1.21 -10.01 5.99
C LEU A 219 2.45 -9.83 5.10
N ASP A 220 3.00 -10.91 4.57
CA ASP A 220 4.19 -10.89 3.70
C ASP A 220 3.92 -11.67 2.40
N GLY A 221 4.01 -11.03 1.24
CA GLY A 221 3.79 -11.71 -0.04
C GLY A 221 2.36 -12.20 -0.22
N VAL A 222 1.37 -11.54 0.39
CA VAL A 222 -0.02 -11.98 0.38
C VAL A 222 -0.76 -11.42 -0.84
N LYS A 223 -1.40 -12.29 -1.62
CA LYS A 223 -2.34 -11.85 -2.68
C LYS A 223 -3.77 -11.77 -2.13
N MET A 224 -4.42 -10.63 -2.35
CA MET A 224 -5.81 -10.38 -2.01
C MET A 224 -6.52 -9.75 -3.22
N GLY A 225 -7.76 -10.20 -3.51
CA GLY A 225 -8.62 -9.53 -4.47
C GLY A 225 -9.22 -8.24 -3.89
N THR A 226 -10.55 -8.18 -3.76
CA THR A 226 -11.24 -7.06 -3.10
C THR A 226 -11.25 -7.23 -1.58
N VAL A 227 -10.53 -6.37 -0.86
CA VAL A 227 -10.54 -6.29 0.60
C VAL A 227 -11.57 -5.27 1.07
N ARG A 228 -12.62 -5.76 1.74
CA ARG A 228 -13.74 -4.92 2.19
C ARG A 228 -13.42 -4.06 3.42
N SER A 229 -14.22 -3.03 3.67
CA SER A 229 -14.16 -2.23 4.91
C SER A 229 -14.21 -3.10 6.16
N GLU A 230 -13.40 -2.75 7.18
CA GLU A 230 -13.24 -3.51 8.42
C GLU A 230 -12.87 -5.00 8.22
N ALA A 231 -12.26 -5.41 7.09
CA ALA A 231 -11.85 -6.80 6.88
C ALA A 231 -10.88 -7.31 7.96
N PHE A 232 -9.96 -6.45 8.38
CA PHE A 232 -8.92 -6.73 9.38
C PHE A 232 -9.10 -5.84 10.63
N ILE A 233 -9.86 -6.31 11.61
CA ILE A 233 -9.98 -5.69 12.95
C ILE A 233 -8.98 -6.39 13.88
N VAL A 234 -7.80 -5.77 14.07
CA VAL A 234 -6.67 -6.35 14.82
C VAL A 234 -6.19 -5.40 15.91
N ARG A 235 -6.10 -5.90 17.15
CA ARG A 235 -5.82 -5.09 18.34
C ARG A 235 -4.46 -5.38 18.94
N SER A 236 -3.82 -4.35 19.47
CA SER A 236 -2.60 -4.42 20.29
C SER A 236 -1.26 -4.86 19.67
N PRO A 237 -1.05 -5.06 18.33
CA PRO A 237 0.25 -5.54 17.84
C PRO A 237 1.37 -4.55 18.14
N ARG A 238 2.45 -5.03 18.77
CA ARG A 238 3.70 -4.24 18.96
C ARG A 238 4.37 -3.89 17.63
N THR A 239 4.13 -4.68 16.58
CA THR A 239 4.62 -4.39 15.24
C THR A 239 3.61 -4.88 14.22
N VAL A 240 3.26 -4.01 13.27
CA VAL A 240 2.45 -4.32 12.09
C VAL A 240 3.36 -4.28 10.87
N ALA A 241 3.37 -5.36 10.09
CA ALA A 241 4.11 -5.44 8.84
C ALA A 241 3.18 -5.90 7.71
N ILE A 242 2.99 -5.07 6.69
CA ILE A 242 2.27 -5.37 5.46
C ILE A 242 3.27 -5.16 4.33
N GLN A 243 3.87 -6.25 3.85
CA GLN A 243 4.99 -6.16 2.91
C GLN A 243 4.86 -7.11 1.72
N ASN A 244 5.33 -6.68 0.54
CA ASN A 244 5.32 -7.48 -0.68
C ASN A 244 3.91 -7.97 -1.12
N CYS A 245 2.82 -7.38 -0.61
CA CYS A 245 1.46 -7.82 -0.88
C CYS A 245 0.93 -7.25 -2.21
N ILE A 246 -0.01 -7.97 -2.82
CA ILE A 246 -0.72 -7.54 -4.03
C ILE A 246 -2.20 -7.47 -3.68
N VAL A 247 -2.80 -6.28 -3.82
CA VAL A 247 -4.21 -6.00 -3.48
C VAL A 247 -4.89 -5.41 -4.71
N GLU A 248 -5.94 -6.08 -5.19
CA GLU A 248 -6.69 -5.62 -6.38
C GLU A 248 -7.60 -4.43 -6.02
N SER A 249 -8.30 -4.47 -4.88
CA SER A 249 -9.06 -3.31 -4.39
C SER A 249 -9.09 -3.25 -2.87
N LEU A 250 -8.85 -2.06 -2.31
CA LEU A 250 -8.85 -1.79 -0.87
C LEU A 250 -9.91 -0.74 -0.53
N GLU A 251 -10.94 -1.16 0.21
CA GLU A 251 -12.02 -0.28 0.68
C GLU A 251 -11.64 0.55 1.93
N SER A 252 -12.48 1.53 2.25
CA SER A 252 -12.31 2.47 3.38
C SER A 252 -12.15 1.72 4.69
N GLU A 253 -11.11 2.07 5.48
CA GLU A 253 -10.80 1.42 6.76
C GLU A 253 -10.79 -0.13 6.69
N ALA A 254 -10.34 -0.71 5.56
CA ALA A 254 -10.17 -2.15 5.41
C ALA A 254 -9.22 -2.76 6.48
N PHE A 255 -8.24 -1.98 6.93
CA PHE A 255 -7.37 -2.26 8.07
C PHE A 255 -7.77 -1.37 9.27
N ASP A 256 -8.55 -1.90 10.21
CA ASP A 256 -8.82 -1.28 11.53
C ASP A 256 -7.85 -1.89 12.55
N VAL A 257 -6.67 -1.27 12.67
CA VAL A 257 -5.54 -1.86 13.41
C VAL A 257 -5.07 -0.90 14.50
N THR A 258 -5.20 -1.28 15.77
CA THR A 258 -4.76 -0.49 16.92
C THR A 258 -3.37 -0.92 17.40
N ALA A 259 -2.31 -0.39 16.77
CA ALA A 259 -0.93 -0.78 17.02
C ALA A 259 -0.34 -0.16 18.31
N ARG A 260 0.54 -0.92 18.99
CA ARG A 260 1.34 -0.49 20.16
C ARG A 260 2.78 -0.09 19.82
N GLY A 261 3.08 0.08 18.53
CA GLY A 261 4.43 0.30 18.04
C GLY A 261 4.45 0.55 16.53
N PRO A 262 5.59 0.34 15.84
CA PRO A 262 5.74 0.74 14.44
C PRO A 262 4.85 -0.05 13.49
N VAL A 263 4.42 0.65 12.45
CA VAL A 263 3.65 0.12 11.31
C VAL A 263 4.50 0.25 10.06
N ILE A 264 4.69 -0.85 9.33
CA ILE A 264 5.54 -0.93 8.14
C ILE A 264 4.69 -1.41 6.97
N ILE A 265 4.52 -0.56 5.97
CA ILE A 265 3.78 -0.82 4.73
C ILE A 265 4.75 -0.60 3.56
N LYS A 266 5.31 -1.68 3.00
CA LYS A 266 6.36 -1.56 1.95
C LYS A 266 6.28 -2.59 0.83
N ASN A 267 6.79 -2.26 -0.35
CA ASN A 267 6.85 -3.16 -1.50
C ASN A 267 5.47 -3.70 -1.95
N ASN A 268 4.36 -3.02 -1.61
CA ASN A 268 3.02 -3.49 -1.93
C ASN A 268 2.52 -2.86 -3.24
N SER A 269 1.68 -3.59 -3.97
CA SER A 269 0.97 -3.11 -5.15
C SER A 269 -0.52 -3.03 -4.87
N PHE A 270 -1.11 -1.84 -5.04
CA PHE A 270 -2.54 -1.58 -4.87
C PHE A 270 -3.14 -1.12 -6.21
N ASP A 271 -4.01 -1.92 -6.83
CA ASP A 271 -4.63 -1.52 -8.11
C ASP A 271 -5.74 -0.49 -7.89
N SER A 272 -6.58 -0.64 -6.85
CA SER A 272 -7.60 0.35 -6.49
C SER A 272 -7.60 0.68 -4.99
N LEU A 273 -7.54 1.97 -4.64
CA LEU A 273 -7.67 2.50 -3.28
C LEU A 273 -8.87 3.45 -3.15
N SER A 274 -9.85 3.11 -2.33
CA SER A 274 -10.91 4.07 -1.97
C SER A 274 -10.44 5.09 -0.92
N ILE A 275 -11.24 6.13 -0.69
CA ILE A 275 -11.07 7.11 0.39
C ILE A 275 -10.88 6.42 1.75
N GLY A 276 -9.95 6.92 2.57
CA GLY A 276 -9.73 6.45 3.93
C GLY A 276 -9.22 5.01 4.09
N ALA A 277 -8.65 4.37 3.06
CA ALA A 277 -8.22 2.98 3.09
C ALA A 277 -7.29 2.61 4.28
N PHE A 278 -6.38 3.52 4.65
CA PHE A 278 -5.42 3.33 5.76
C PHE A 278 -5.80 4.05 7.07
N LEU A 279 -6.94 4.75 7.12
CA LEU A 279 -7.36 5.59 8.25
C LEU A 279 -7.76 4.80 9.51
N GLY A 280 -8.07 3.52 9.35
CA GLY A 280 -8.29 2.58 10.45
C GLY A 280 -7.02 2.19 11.21
N ILE A 281 -5.82 2.49 10.67
CA ILE A 281 -4.54 2.23 11.35
C ILE A 281 -4.25 3.36 12.33
N ARG A 282 -4.33 3.04 13.63
CA ARG A 282 -4.33 4.01 14.74
C ARG A 282 -3.40 3.49 15.85
N ALA A 283 -2.81 4.37 16.68
CA ALA A 283 -2.08 3.89 17.86
C ALA A 283 -3.06 3.58 19.01
N ASP A 284 -2.82 2.47 19.70
CA ASP A 284 -3.53 2.06 20.91
C ASP A 284 -3.53 3.22 21.95
N PRO A 285 -4.71 3.68 22.43
CA PRO A 285 -4.78 4.75 23.43
C PRO A 285 -4.08 4.42 24.75
N GLU A 286 -4.01 3.15 25.16
CA GLU A 286 -3.32 2.76 26.41
C GLU A 286 -1.80 2.91 26.30
N ALA A 287 -1.24 2.69 25.10
CA ALA A 287 0.17 2.91 24.81
C ALA A 287 0.59 4.40 24.79
N ARG A 288 -0.38 5.34 24.82
CA ARG A 288 -0.10 6.80 24.80
C ARG A 288 0.26 7.40 26.17
N THR A 289 0.44 6.58 27.21
CA THR A 289 0.89 7.00 28.55
C THR A 289 2.09 6.16 29.00
N PRO A 290 3.12 6.69 29.73
CA PRO A 290 3.23 7.94 30.51
C PRO A 290 4.58 8.70 30.27
N PRO A 291 5.13 9.55 31.18
CA PRO A 291 4.54 10.55 32.08
C PRO A 291 4.93 12.02 31.70
N ALA A 292 4.01 12.96 31.90
CA ALA A 292 4.14 14.40 32.23
C ALA A 292 5.33 15.33 31.78
N SER A 293 6.35 14.92 31.01
CA SER A 293 7.57 15.75 30.83
C SER A 293 8.42 15.53 29.56
N LEU A 294 8.01 14.66 28.63
CA LEU A 294 8.76 14.40 27.39
C LEU A 294 7.88 14.61 26.14
N PRO A 295 8.47 14.99 24.99
CA PRO A 295 7.73 15.17 23.75
C PRO A 295 7.02 13.87 23.35
N THR A 296 5.92 13.99 22.61
CA THR A 296 5.08 12.87 22.21
C THR A 296 5.90 11.81 21.48
N ASN A 297 6.11 10.65 22.11
CA ASN A 297 6.71 9.46 21.50
C ASN A 297 5.72 8.87 20.46
N LEU A 298 5.57 9.56 19.33
CA LEU A 298 4.84 9.04 18.18
C LEU A 298 5.55 7.79 17.67
N HIS A 299 4.77 6.76 17.33
CA HIS A 299 5.30 5.57 16.68
C HIS A 299 5.61 5.86 15.20
N ASP A 300 6.48 5.08 14.56
CA ASP A 300 6.75 5.25 13.13
C ASP A 300 5.71 4.52 12.26
N LEU A 301 5.18 5.22 11.26
CA LEU A 301 4.43 4.63 10.15
C LEU A 301 5.24 4.81 8.87
N ILE A 302 5.85 3.71 8.42
CA ILE A 302 6.76 3.66 7.27
C ILE A 302 5.96 3.19 6.06
N PHE A 303 5.74 4.07 5.08
CA PHE A 303 5.06 3.78 3.82
C PHE A 303 6.05 3.96 2.66
N LYS A 304 6.72 2.88 2.24
CA LYS A 304 7.86 2.97 1.30
C LYS A 304 7.83 1.98 0.15
N ASN A 305 8.20 2.42 -1.06
CA ASN A 305 8.27 1.57 -2.25
C ASN A 305 6.94 0.84 -2.51
N ASN A 306 5.82 1.56 -2.52
CA ASN A 306 4.51 1.00 -2.84
C ASN A 306 4.05 1.53 -4.21
N SER A 307 3.38 0.70 -5.01
CA SER A 307 2.75 1.12 -6.26
C SER A 307 1.24 1.23 -6.09
N VAL A 308 0.65 2.22 -6.77
CA VAL A 308 -0.79 2.51 -6.77
C VAL A 308 -1.24 2.84 -8.19
N VAL A 309 -2.21 2.12 -8.74
CA VAL A 309 -2.75 2.39 -10.09
C VAL A 309 -3.87 3.42 -9.99
N ASN A 310 -4.98 3.09 -9.33
CA ASN A 310 -6.18 3.93 -9.22
C ASN A 310 -6.42 4.31 -7.75
N PHE A 311 -6.73 5.57 -7.48
CA PHE A 311 -6.98 6.03 -6.11
C PHE A 311 -7.91 7.24 -6.02
N GLU A 312 -8.78 7.24 -5.00
CA GLU A 312 -9.68 8.35 -4.70
C GLU A 312 -8.97 9.49 -3.94
N GLU A 313 -9.57 10.70 -3.96
CA GLU A 313 -9.14 11.84 -3.13
C GLU A 313 -9.17 11.44 -1.64
N GLY A 314 -8.03 11.51 -0.95
CA GLY A 314 -7.95 11.12 0.47
C GLY A 314 -7.93 9.61 0.76
N SER A 315 -7.63 8.78 -0.25
CA SER A 315 -7.33 7.35 -0.06
C SER A 315 -6.15 7.11 0.90
N MET A 316 -5.08 7.90 0.77
CA MET A 316 -3.85 7.81 1.58
C MET A 316 -3.88 8.69 2.84
N MET A 317 -4.98 8.62 3.60
CA MET A 317 -5.08 9.25 4.92
C MET A 317 -4.49 8.34 6.02
N PHE A 318 -3.64 8.92 6.87
CA PHE A 318 -2.96 8.24 7.99
C PHE A 318 -3.14 9.03 9.29
N ASP A 319 -3.20 8.36 10.46
CA ASP A 319 -3.33 9.02 11.76
C ASP A 319 -2.02 9.72 12.21
N ARG A 320 -1.82 10.94 11.72
CA ARG A 320 -0.69 11.82 12.11
C ARG A 320 -0.72 12.30 13.56
N SER A 321 -1.79 12.05 14.33
CA SER A 321 -1.84 12.36 15.77
C SER A 321 -1.16 11.29 16.64
N SER A 322 -0.84 10.17 16.02
CA SER A 322 -0.35 8.94 16.65
C SER A 322 0.98 8.47 16.07
N PHE A 323 1.18 8.71 14.77
CA PHE A 323 2.34 8.26 14.05
C PHE A 323 3.13 9.40 13.41
N ARG A 324 4.46 9.26 13.42
CA ARG A 324 5.36 9.96 12.50
C ARG A 324 5.33 9.22 11.16
N LEU A 325 4.85 9.89 10.12
CA LEU A 325 4.74 9.32 8.78
C LEU A 325 6.05 9.47 8.00
N GLU A 326 6.63 8.37 7.57
CA GLU A 326 7.70 8.33 6.56
C GLU A 326 7.11 7.84 5.22
N LEU A 327 6.83 8.77 4.32
CA LEU A 327 6.35 8.49 2.96
C LEU A 327 7.52 8.63 1.97
N ASP A 328 7.83 7.58 1.22
CA ASP A 328 8.95 7.58 0.27
C ASP A 328 8.75 6.57 -0.88
N ASN A 329 9.32 6.83 -2.06
CA ASN A 329 9.26 5.94 -3.22
C ASN A 329 7.82 5.44 -3.55
N LEU A 330 6.83 6.33 -3.58
CA LEU A 330 5.46 6.00 -3.97
C LEU A 330 5.32 6.10 -5.50
N LEU A 331 5.11 4.96 -6.15
CA LEU A 331 4.86 4.89 -7.60
C LEU A 331 3.37 5.01 -7.89
N VAL A 332 2.95 6.08 -8.54
CA VAL A 332 1.68 6.13 -9.26
C VAL A 332 1.90 5.42 -10.59
N ASP A 333 1.39 4.20 -10.74
CA ASP A 333 1.57 3.40 -11.95
C ASP A 333 0.56 3.81 -13.04
N GLN A 334 0.70 5.07 -13.44
CA GLN A 334 0.02 5.71 -14.56
C GLN A 334 1.07 6.51 -15.36
N PRO A 335 0.86 6.69 -16.67
CA PRO A 335 1.74 7.53 -17.49
C PRO A 335 1.77 8.97 -16.95
N CYS A 336 2.96 9.52 -16.73
CA CYS A 336 3.14 10.87 -16.20
C CYS A 336 2.44 11.95 -17.07
N ASP A 337 1.50 12.71 -16.50
CA ASP A 337 0.88 13.88 -17.14
C ASP A 337 1.05 15.13 -16.28
N CYS A 338 1.62 16.19 -16.87
CA CYS A 338 1.79 17.52 -16.30
C CYS A 338 0.51 18.10 -15.65
N GLN A 339 -0.67 17.78 -16.17
CA GLN A 339 -1.94 18.24 -15.60
C GLN A 339 -2.33 17.42 -14.35
N MET A 340 -1.95 16.15 -14.30
CA MET A 340 -2.31 15.21 -13.24
C MET A 340 -1.32 15.18 -12.09
N LEU A 341 -0.02 15.42 -12.30
CA LEU A 341 1.00 15.51 -11.24
C LEU A 341 0.56 16.36 -10.02
N PRO A 342 0.09 17.63 -10.19
CA PRO A 342 -0.35 18.42 -9.05
C PRO A 342 -1.65 17.89 -8.41
N VAL A 343 -2.51 17.21 -9.18
CA VAL A 343 -3.74 16.59 -8.66
C VAL A 343 -3.39 15.37 -7.79
N TRP A 344 -2.55 14.47 -8.29
CA TRP A 344 -2.06 13.30 -7.54
C TRP A 344 -1.33 13.72 -6.26
N LYS A 345 -0.39 14.67 -6.37
CA LYS A 345 0.33 15.22 -5.21
C LYS A 345 -0.62 15.81 -4.18
N ASN A 346 -1.62 16.59 -4.60
CA ASN A 346 -2.64 17.13 -3.69
C ASN A 346 -3.54 16.04 -3.09
N ASN A 347 -3.99 15.05 -3.85
CA ASN A 347 -4.86 13.97 -3.35
C ASN A 347 -4.20 13.11 -2.27
N ILE A 348 -2.86 13.02 -2.27
CA ILE A 348 -2.06 12.28 -1.29
C ILE A 348 -1.65 13.19 -0.10
N LEU A 349 -1.24 14.43 -0.35
CA LEU A 349 -0.70 15.31 0.69
C LEU A 349 -1.76 16.20 1.40
N ASN A 350 -2.83 16.61 0.70
CA ASN A 350 -3.83 17.58 1.16
C ASN A 350 -4.87 16.96 2.12
N TYR A 351 -4.34 16.40 3.20
CA TYR A 351 -5.05 15.76 4.31
C TYR A 351 -6.21 16.62 4.86
N THR A 352 -5.99 17.92 5.01
CA THR A 352 -6.84 18.80 5.82
C THR A 352 -8.24 19.01 5.24
N ASN A 353 -8.37 19.13 3.92
CA ASN A 353 -9.66 19.39 3.26
C ASN A 353 -10.57 18.15 3.25
N VAL A 354 -10.01 16.96 3.07
CA VAL A 354 -10.79 15.72 3.02
C VAL A 354 -11.13 15.24 4.44
N TYR A 355 -10.14 15.22 5.34
CA TYR A 355 -10.31 14.79 6.73
C TYR A 355 -11.37 15.61 7.46
N SER A 356 -11.37 16.94 7.27
CA SER A 356 -12.39 17.81 7.86
C SER A 356 -13.80 17.50 7.31
N ARG A 357 -13.97 17.32 6.00
CA ARG A 357 -15.26 16.93 5.40
C ARG A 357 -15.76 15.58 5.91
N PHE A 358 -14.86 14.61 6.13
CA PHE A 358 -15.21 13.27 6.61
C PHE A 358 -15.64 13.29 8.09
N TYR A 359 -14.82 13.88 8.98
CA TYR A 359 -15.08 13.83 10.42
C TYR A 359 -16.07 14.88 10.95
N ILE A 360 -16.20 16.06 10.32
CA ILE A 360 -17.21 17.07 10.73
C ILE A 360 -18.63 16.52 10.56
N LYS A 361 -18.84 15.56 9.64
CA LYS A 361 -20.14 14.88 9.48
C LYS A 361 -20.46 13.85 10.55
N GLN A 362 -19.46 13.28 11.23
CA GLN A 362 -19.68 12.21 12.22
C GLN A 362 -19.64 12.68 13.68
N ASN A 363 -18.86 13.71 14.02
CA ASN A 363 -18.71 14.18 15.40
C ASN A 363 -19.30 15.59 15.63
N THR A 364 -20.61 15.64 15.92
CA THR A 364 -21.29 16.85 16.44
C THR A 364 -20.98 17.10 17.93
N GLY A 365 -19.71 17.07 18.31
CA GLY A 365 -19.27 17.24 19.70
C GLY A 365 -17.77 17.40 19.84
N LEU A 366 -17.36 18.56 20.38
CA LEU A 366 -15.99 19.00 20.70
C LEU A 366 -15.07 19.35 19.51
N PRO A 367 -14.65 20.63 19.38
CA PRO A 367 -13.56 21.01 18.48
C PRO A 367 -12.22 20.63 19.13
N ARG A 368 -11.66 19.48 18.73
CA ARG A 368 -10.25 19.19 19.04
C ARG A 368 -9.41 20.17 18.22
N THR A 369 -8.71 21.07 18.90
CA THR A 369 -7.79 22.04 18.28
C THR A 369 -6.61 21.31 17.66
N LEU A 370 -6.81 20.86 16.42
CA LEU A 370 -5.75 20.36 15.56
C LEU A 370 -4.85 21.57 15.23
N SER A 371 -3.70 21.64 15.87
CA SER A 371 -2.54 22.29 15.28
C SER A 371 -2.39 21.75 13.85
N PRO A 372 -2.03 22.59 12.86
CA PRO A 372 -1.77 22.10 11.52
C PRO A 372 -0.75 20.95 11.63
N PRO A 373 -1.06 19.74 11.13
CA PRO A 373 -0.13 18.63 11.25
C PRO A 373 1.17 19.01 10.54
N ASP A 374 2.30 18.60 11.11
CA ASP A 374 3.60 18.87 10.53
C ASP A 374 3.61 18.47 9.04
N ALA A 375 4.25 19.30 8.22
CA ALA A 375 4.41 19.02 6.81
C ALA A 375 5.12 17.67 6.65
N ILE A 376 4.64 16.84 5.72
CA ILE A 376 5.36 15.61 5.38
C ILE A 376 6.71 16.04 4.80
N ASN A 377 7.80 15.45 5.29
CA ASN A 377 9.13 15.67 4.72
C ASN A 377 9.17 15.09 3.30
N GLU A 378 8.92 15.93 2.31
CA GLU A 378 9.02 15.57 0.90
C GLU A 378 10.50 15.45 0.49
N THR A 379 10.87 14.27 -0.02
CA THR A 379 12.11 14.07 -0.78
C THR A 379 11.79 14.15 -2.28
N PRO A 380 12.78 14.43 -3.16
CA PRO A 380 12.54 14.39 -4.60
C PRO A 380 12.10 13.00 -5.09
N GLU A 381 12.43 11.93 -4.36
CA GLU A 381 12.10 10.53 -4.68
C GLU A 381 10.77 10.07 -4.06
N THR A 382 10.08 10.92 -3.28
CA THR A 382 8.83 10.54 -2.59
C THR A 382 7.72 10.15 -3.57
N PHE A 383 7.64 10.78 -4.75
CA PHE A 383 6.59 10.54 -5.74
C PHE A 383 7.18 10.23 -7.11
N LEU A 384 6.82 9.06 -7.64
CA LEU A 384 7.26 8.51 -8.91
C LEU A 384 6.04 8.26 -9.82
N CYS A 385 6.20 8.39 -11.13
CA CYS A 385 5.23 7.94 -12.13
C CYS A 385 5.93 7.24 -13.29
N SER A 386 5.17 6.48 -14.08
CA SER A 386 5.71 5.69 -15.20
C SER A 386 5.94 6.59 -16.43
N ASP A 387 7.17 6.67 -16.94
CA ASP A 387 7.48 7.43 -18.16
C ASP A 387 6.92 6.72 -19.40
N GLY A 388 6.03 7.41 -20.12
CA GLY A 388 5.38 6.90 -21.33
C GLY A 388 6.28 6.85 -22.57
N GLU A 389 7.38 7.62 -22.61
CA GLU A 389 8.32 7.59 -23.74
C GLU A 389 9.41 6.52 -23.58
N VAL A 390 9.79 6.18 -22.34
CA VAL A 390 10.92 5.29 -22.03
C VAL A 390 10.48 4.03 -21.27
N ASN A 391 9.81 3.12 -21.97
CA ASN A 391 9.53 1.73 -21.52
C ASN A 391 8.92 1.58 -20.11
N GLY A 392 8.19 2.58 -19.59
CA GLY A 392 7.61 2.52 -18.23
C GLY A 392 8.64 2.58 -17.11
N VAL A 393 9.82 3.17 -17.34
CA VAL A 393 10.79 3.45 -16.26
C VAL A 393 10.16 4.44 -15.27
N PRO A 394 10.22 4.20 -13.95
CA PRO A 394 9.72 5.14 -12.96
C PRO A 394 10.62 6.39 -12.95
N THR A 395 10.01 7.57 -13.13
CA THR A 395 10.66 8.88 -13.02
C THR A 395 10.05 9.67 -11.87
N SER A 396 10.85 10.50 -11.19
CA SER A 396 10.33 11.37 -10.14
C SER A 396 9.45 12.47 -10.72
N PHE A 397 8.44 12.90 -9.95
CA PHE A 397 7.53 13.99 -10.35
C PHE A 397 8.30 15.28 -10.68
N ILE A 398 9.32 15.62 -9.88
CA ILE A 398 10.14 16.85 -10.05
C ILE A 398 10.99 16.78 -11.33
N GLU A 399 11.58 15.63 -11.62
CA GLU A 399 12.37 15.40 -12.82
C GLU A 399 11.50 15.45 -14.10
N TYR A 400 10.30 14.87 -14.06
CA TYR A 400 9.36 14.95 -15.17
C TYR A 400 8.81 16.37 -15.37
N GLU A 401 8.43 17.06 -14.28
CA GLU A 401 7.93 18.43 -14.34
C GLU A 401 8.95 19.41 -14.93
N THR A 402 10.21 19.29 -14.49
CA THR A 402 11.30 20.14 -15.00
C THR A 402 11.63 19.85 -16.47
N ARG A 403 11.61 18.58 -16.91
CA ARG A 403 11.88 18.19 -18.31
C ARG A 403 10.75 18.50 -19.29
N HIS A 404 9.51 18.09 -18.98
CA HIS A 404 8.41 18.08 -19.96
C HIS A 404 7.42 19.24 -19.75
N CYS A 405 7.14 19.63 -18.50
CA CYS A 405 6.07 20.58 -18.20
C CYS A 405 6.52 22.05 -18.29
N SER A 406 7.77 22.35 -17.91
CA SER A 406 8.32 23.71 -17.92
C SER A 406 8.37 24.37 -19.31
N LEU A 407 8.49 23.57 -20.37
CA LEU A 407 8.73 24.04 -21.74
C LEU A 407 7.45 24.44 -22.48
N GLY A 408 6.30 23.84 -22.18
CA GLY A 408 5.06 24.05 -22.94
C GLY A 408 4.58 25.51 -22.97
N GLY A 409 4.57 26.17 -21.80
CA GLY A 409 4.21 27.59 -21.70
C GLY A 409 5.26 28.52 -22.31
N SER A 410 6.55 28.24 -22.05
CA SER A 410 7.67 29.06 -22.52
C SER A 410 7.79 29.05 -24.05
N ILE A 411 7.74 27.88 -24.69
CA ILE A 411 7.83 27.75 -26.15
C ILE A 411 6.68 28.50 -26.83
N LEU A 412 5.45 28.39 -26.33
CA LEU A 412 4.30 29.08 -26.94
C LEU A 412 4.44 30.62 -26.82
N VAL A 413 4.93 31.12 -25.68
CA VAL A 413 5.27 32.55 -25.50
C VAL A 413 6.40 32.97 -26.44
N PHE A 414 7.47 32.18 -26.59
CA PHE A 414 8.56 32.47 -27.54
C PHE A 414 8.06 32.49 -29.00
N VAL A 415 7.20 31.54 -29.40
CA VAL A 415 6.58 31.51 -30.73
C VAL A 415 5.70 32.74 -30.96
N LEU A 416 4.91 33.17 -29.97
CA LEU A 416 4.12 34.40 -30.05
C LEU A 416 4.99 35.65 -30.17
N ILE A 417 6.11 35.73 -29.44
CA ILE A 417 7.07 36.83 -29.54
C ILE A 417 7.69 36.88 -30.95
N ILE A 418 8.14 35.73 -31.48
CA ILE A 418 8.72 35.64 -32.83
C ILE A 418 7.67 36.00 -33.91
N ALA A 419 6.44 35.51 -33.78
CA ALA A 419 5.35 35.87 -34.69
C ALA A 419 5.01 37.37 -34.62
N GLY A 420 4.97 37.95 -33.41
CA GLY A 420 4.76 39.39 -33.20
C GLY A 420 5.86 40.25 -33.84
N LEU A 421 7.13 39.85 -33.69
CA LEU A 421 8.27 40.51 -34.34
C LEU A 421 8.21 40.42 -35.87
N LEU A 422 7.78 39.28 -36.43
CA LEU A 422 7.56 39.12 -37.87
C LEU A 422 6.45 40.05 -38.39
N VAL A 423 5.32 40.14 -37.69
CA VAL A 423 4.23 41.08 -38.05
C VAL A 423 4.70 42.53 -37.95
N LEU A 424 5.47 42.89 -36.92
CA LEU A 424 6.06 44.22 -36.78
C LEU A 424 7.01 44.57 -37.94
N LEU A 425 7.86 43.63 -38.36
CA LEU A 425 8.75 43.76 -39.53
C LEU A 425 7.97 43.96 -40.84
N ILE A 426 6.87 43.23 -41.04
CA ILE A 426 5.99 43.37 -42.21
C ILE A 426 5.31 44.75 -42.19
N LEU A 427 4.85 45.23 -41.03
CA LEU A 427 4.27 46.58 -40.90
C LEU A 427 5.31 47.69 -41.15
N LEU A 428 6.52 47.56 -40.61
CA LEU A 428 7.62 48.50 -40.83
C LEU A 428 8.05 48.56 -42.30
N THR A 429 8.21 47.41 -42.96
CA THR A 429 8.55 47.37 -44.39
C THR A 429 7.42 47.96 -45.26
N CYS A 430 6.15 47.67 -44.96
CA CYS A 430 5.00 48.33 -45.59
C CYS A 430 5.01 49.86 -45.38
N LEU A 431 5.30 50.34 -44.17
CA LEU A 431 5.42 51.76 -43.84
C LEU A 431 6.58 52.43 -44.61
N ILE A 432 7.74 51.77 -44.71
CA ILE A 432 8.89 52.25 -45.47
C ILE A 432 8.52 52.34 -46.96
N ILE A 433 7.89 51.32 -47.53
CA ILE A 433 7.42 51.30 -48.93
C ILE A 433 6.40 52.42 -49.17
N TRP A 434 5.45 52.63 -48.26
CA TRP A 434 4.46 53.71 -48.34
C TRP A 434 5.11 55.09 -48.22
N CYS A 435 6.03 55.30 -47.29
CA CYS A 435 6.79 56.53 -47.15
C CYS A 435 7.65 56.82 -48.39
N CYS A 436 8.33 55.81 -48.95
CA CYS A 436 9.08 55.93 -50.20
C CYS A 436 8.18 56.28 -51.38
N ARG A 437 7.00 55.63 -51.51
CA ARG A 437 6.00 55.96 -52.53
C ARG A 437 5.44 57.38 -52.35
N ARG A 438 5.12 57.80 -51.12
CA ARG A 438 4.62 59.15 -50.80
C ARG A 438 5.68 60.23 -51.07
N ARG A 439 6.95 59.98 -50.70
CA ARG A 439 8.09 60.86 -51.00
C ARG A 439 8.34 60.99 -52.50
N ARG A 440 8.28 59.89 -53.27
CA ARG A 440 8.29 59.93 -54.75
C ARG A 440 7.11 60.71 -55.34
N ARG A 441 5.91 60.59 -54.76
CA ARG A 441 4.71 61.31 -55.24
C ARG A 441 4.78 62.82 -54.98
N ASN A 442 5.39 63.24 -53.87
CA ASN A 442 5.62 64.66 -53.57
C ASN A 442 6.79 65.26 -54.36
N SER A 443 7.90 64.53 -54.55
CA SER A 443 9.04 65.02 -55.36
C SER A 443 8.71 65.17 -56.85
N ARG A 444 7.77 64.37 -57.39
CA ARG A 444 7.23 64.55 -58.75
C ARG A 444 6.37 65.80 -58.94
N LYS A 445 5.94 66.50 -57.89
CA LYS A 445 5.12 67.74 -57.99
C LYS A 445 5.94 69.04 -58.04
N LYS A 446 7.28 68.96 -58.10
CA LYS A 446 8.17 70.15 -58.00
C LYS A 446 8.88 70.57 -59.30
N TRP A 447 8.55 69.97 -60.44
CA TRP A 447 9.18 70.27 -61.74
C TRP A 447 8.19 70.23 -62.92
N THR A 448 7.34 71.26 -63.05
CA THR A 448 6.71 71.66 -64.32
C THR A 448 6.08 73.06 -64.19
N SER A 449 6.84 74.10 -64.51
CA SER A 449 6.34 75.41 -64.92
C SER A 449 7.47 76.22 -65.54
N VAL A 450 7.75 76.02 -66.83
CA VAL A 450 8.60 76.91 -67.62
C VAL A 450 7.69 77.94 -68.29
N PRO A 451 7.78 79.25 -67.96
CA PRO A 451 7.05 80.28 -68.67
C PRO A 451 7.79 80.63 -69.96
N MET A 452 7.12 80.54 -71.10
CA MET A 452 7.51 81.35 -72.25
C MET A 452 6.98 82.78 -72.04
N ASN A 453 7.86 83.73 -72.33
CA ASN A 453 7.65 85.15 -72.69
C ASN A 453 8.40 86.12 -71.78
N ALA A 454 9.41 86.76 -72.36
CA ALA A 454 9.97 88.00 -71.85
C ALA A 454 8.92 89.11 -71.89
N PRO A 455 9.06 90.11 -71.02
CA PRO A 455 9.22 91.45 -71.57
C PRO A 455 10.50 92.12 -71.08
N ASP A 456 10.95 93.08 -71.87
CA ASP A 456 12.20 93.80 -71.72
C ASP A 456 11.98 95.20 -71.11
N VAL A 457 13.04 95.73 -70.48
CA VAL A 457 13.29 97.13 -70.10
C VAL A 457 12.34 97.86 -69.08
N VAL A 458 12.94 98.90 -68.46
CA VAL A 458 12.30 100.12 -67.89
C VAL A 458 11.73 100.02 -66.45
N SER A 459 12.65 100.27 -65.50
CA SER A 459 12.72 101.57 -64.76
C SER A 459 12.05 101.75 -63.37
N LYS A 460 12.84 102.42 -62.51
CA LYS A 460 12.46 103.40 -61.46
C LYS A 460 11.88 102.92 -60.11
N LYS A 461 12.74 103.12 -59.10
CA LYS A 461 12.65 104.23 -58.11
C LYS A 461 12.16 103.89 -56.70
N ASN A 462 13.15 103.76 -55.82
CA ASN A 462 13.33 104.38 -54.50
C ASN A 462 12.20 104.35 -53.45
N GLY A 463 12.57 103.83 -52.27
CA GLY A 463 12.09 104.30 -50.95
C GLY A 463 10.90 103.55 -50.36
N VAL A 464 10.68 103.55 -49.04
CA VAL A 464 11.44 104.18 -47.93
C VAL A 464 11.05 103.48 -46.60
N ILE A 465 12.00 103.39 -45.66
CA ILE A 465 11.90 103.36 -44.16
C ILE A 465 10.53 102.95 -43.52
N GLY A 466 10.43 102.04 -42.54
CA GLY A 466 11.43 101.26 -41.78
C GLY A 466 10.92 100.90 -40.35
N ARG A 467 11.81 100.44 -39.46
CA ARG A 467 11.71 100.45 -37.96
C ARG A 467 10.66 99.51 -37.29
N GLU A 468 10.87 98.88 -36.11
CA GLU A 468 11.96 98.79 -35.11
C GLU A 468 12.08 97.36 -34.48
N ALA A 469 13.23 97.10 -33.82
CA ALA A 469 13.46 96.24 -32.62
C ALA A 469 12.85 94.81 -32.52
N ALA A 470 13.51 93.76 -32.01
CA ALA A 470 14.90 93.45 -31.61
C ALA A 470 14.98 91.88 -31.48
N SER A 471 16.08 91.19 -31.11
CA SER A 471 17.38 91.60 -30.58
C SER A 471 18.51 90.59 -30.95
N SER A 472 19.62 90.64 -30.22
CA SER A 472 20.87 89.84 -30.24
C SER A 472 20.76 88.47 -29.54
N ALA A 473 21.63 87.47 -29.71
CA ALA A 473 22.98 87.43 -30.31
C ALA A 473 23.35 86.05 -30.92
N ALA A 474 24.32 86.01 -31.83
CA ALA A 474 25.02 84.80 -32.33
C ALA A 474 26.38 84.60 -31.59
N PRO A 475 27.20 83.56 -31.90
CA PRO A 475 28.09 83.55 -33.10
C PRO A 475 27.91 82.28 -33.99
N VAL A 476 28.11 82.26 -35.33
CA VAL A 476 29.37 82.38 -36.13
C VAL A 476 30.31 81.17 -35.85
N ASP A 477 30.82 80.37 -36.81
CA ASP A 477 31.21 80.68 -38.20
C ASP A 477 31.21 79.50 -39.22
N SER A 478 31.30 79.86 -40.51
CA SER A 478 32.00 79.22 -41.64
C SER A 478 31.64 77.80 -42.11
N ARG A 479 31.26 77.72 -43.40
CA ARG A 479 31.49 76.54 -44.25
C ARG A 479 32.88 76.64 -44.88
N ILE A 480 33.67 75.57 -44.80
CA ILE A 480 34.73 75.30 -45.77
C ILE A 480 34.48 73.90 -46.36
N THR A 481 34.31 73.84 -47.68
CA THR A 481 34.26 72.59 -48.44
C THR A 481 35.68 72.20 -48.85
N MET A 482 36.12 71.01 -48.43
CA MET A 482 37.28 70.34 -49.03
C MET A 482 36.82 69.01 -49.61
N VAL A 483 37.06 68.82 -50.91
CA VAL A 483 36.88 67.54 -51.60
C VAL A 483 38.22 66.82 -51.56
N VAL A 484 38.27 65.65 -50.92
CA VAL A 484 39.42 64.74 -50.97
C VAL A 484 38.97 63.46 -51.68
N PRO A 485 39.52 63.15 -52.86
CA PRO A 485 39.31 61.86 -53.48
C PRO A 485 40.36 60.88 -52.97
N ASP A 486 40.06 60.13 -51.91
CA ASP A 486 40.52 58.74 -51.82
C ASP A 486 39.75 57.92 -50.80
N GLY A 487 39.36 56.71 -51.21
CA GLY A 487 38.53 55.82 -50.41
C GLY A 487 39.32 55.05 -49.37
N ARG A 488 39.51 55.62 -48.17
CA ARG A 488 39.69 54.92 -46.88
C ARG A 488 39.65 55.91 -45.72
N LEU A 489 38.80 55.62 -44.73
CA LEU A 489 38.87 56.26 -43.41
C LEU A 489 38.79 55.18 -42.32
N TYR A 490 39.89 55.03 -41.58
CA TYR A 490 39.89 54.48 -40.23
C TYR A 490 39.75 55.64 -39.24
N ARG A 491 38.80 55.52 -38.31
CA ARG A 491 38.73 56.10 -36.94
C ARG A 491 37.26 56.03 -36.47
N GLU A 492 36.95 55.92 -35.19
CA GLU A 492 37.79 56.10 -33.98
C GLU A 492 37.38 55.07 -32.91
N THR A 493 38.30 54.71 -32.01
CA THR A 493 38.05 53.77 -30.90
C THR A 493 37.57 54.52 -29.66
N GLU A 494 36.34 54.30 -29.22
CA GLU A 494 35.87 54.75 -27.90
C GLU A 494 36.20 53.72 -26.81
N PHE A 495 36.68 54.20 -25.67
CA PHE A 495 37.04 53.38 -24.50
C PHE A 495 35.77 52.94 -23.74
N HIS A 496 35.49 51.65 -23.71
CA HIS A 496 34.60 51.08 -22.70
C HIS A 496 35.40 50.69 -21.45
N VAL A 497 35.27 51.49 -20.39
CA VAL A 497 35.69 51.08 -19.04
C VAL A 497 34.71 50.02 -18.54
N ILE A 498 35.18 48.78 -18.44
CA ILE A 498 34.42 47.71 -17.79
C ILE A 498 34.57 47.90 -16.27
N VAL A 499 33.49 48.31 -15.61
CA VAL A 499 33.39 48.24 -14.15
C VAL A 499 32.77 46.89 -13.80
N GLU A 500 33.61 45.90 -13.53
CA GLU A 500 33.16 44.64 -12.93
C GLU A 500 32.66 44.92 -11.51
N LYS A 501 31.35 44.71 -11.29
CA LYS A 501 30.72 44.86 -10.00
C LYS A 501 30.70 43.50 -9.31
N ALA A 502 31.78 43.16 -8.62
CA ALA A 502 31.83 41.98 -7.76
C ALA A 502 31.05 42.24 -6.47
N GLU A 503 30.00 41.45 -6.21
CA GLU A 503 29.30 41.46 -4.92
C GLU A 503 30.01 40.49 -3.96
N PRO A 504 30.43 40.92 -2.76
CA PRO A 504 31.10 40.05 -1.81
C PRO A 504 30.12 39.13 -1.10
N LEU A 505 30.34 37.81 -1.20
CA LEU A 505 29.71 36.79 -0.37
C LEU A 505 30.12 36.99 1.10
N THR A 506 29.18 37.37 1.95
CA THR A 506 29.34 37.29 3.41
C THR A 506 28.93 35.90 3.90
N THR A 507 29.93 35.06 4.18
CA THR A 507 29.73 33.84 4.97
C THR A 507 29.74 34.20 6.46
N GLU A 508 28.59 34.14 7.13
CA GLU A 508 28.54 34.07 8.59
C GLU A 508 28.67 32.61 9.05
N LEU A 509 29.24 32.45 10.24
CA LEU A 509 29.70 31.20 10.88
C LEU A 509 28.86 30.92 12.13
#